data_AF-A0A2A4QA40-F1
#
_entry.id   AF-A0A2A4QA40-F1
#
_cell.length_a   1.000
_cell.length_b   1.000
_cell.length_c   1.000
_cell.angle_alpha   90.00
_cell.angle_beta   90.00
_cell.angle_gamma   90.00
#
_symmetry.space_group_name_H-M   'P 1'
#
loop_
_entity.id
_entity.type
_entity.pdbx_description
1 polymer ?
#
loop_
_entity_poly.entity_id
_entity_poly.type
_entity_poly.pdbx_seq_one_letter_code
_entity_poly.pdbx_strand_id
1 'polypeptide(L)' 'MPFSTGQRVCPGAGFAMIEGVLMMAMLVKAFKFEFTAETHPIPVAHLTVRSKDGIYLRLIPIDADATPAQKPE' A
#
# COMPACT_ATOMS: atom_id res chain seq x y z
N MET A 1 17.80 -1.07 2.83
CA MET A 1 17.36 0.19 3.48
C MET A 1 16.69 1.07 2.43
N PRO A 2 15.35 1.21 2.41
CA PRO A 2 14.60 1.85 1.32
C PRO A 2 14.82 3.37 1.19
N PHE A 3 15.24 4.05 2.26
CA PHE A 3 15.53 5.49 2.27
C PHE A 3 17.00 5.82 2.59
N SER A 4 17.91 4.85 2.40
CA SER A 4 19.34 4.98 2.78
C SER A 4 19.51 5.29 4.28
N THR A 5 20.69 5.79 4.69
CA THR A 5 21.01 6.25 6.06
C THR A 5 22.15 7.27 6.05
N GLY A 6 22.37 7.96 7.16
CA GLY A 6 23.45 8.92 7.36
C GLY A 6 23.37 10.14 6.45
N GLN A 7 24.52 10.65 6.00
CA GLN A 7 24.62 11.85 5.15
C GLN A 7 23.93 11.72 3.78
N ARG A 8 23.56 10.51 3.37
CA ARG A 8 22.84 10.24 2.11
C ARG A 8 21.42 9.71 2.34
N VAL A 9 20.85 9.95 3.52
CA VAL A 9 19.44 9.63 3.78
C VAL A 9 18.53 10.41 2.83
N CYS A 10 17.45 9.79 2.38
CA CYS A 10 16.46 10.45 1.53
C CYS A 10 15.82 11.62 2.30
N PRO A 11 15.94 12.88 1.84
CA PRO A 11 15.30 14.02 2.49
C PRO A 11 13.77 13.90 2.54
N GLY A 12 13.18 13.16 1.59
CA GLY A 12 11.75 12.90 1.52
C GLY A 12 11.24 11.73 2.37
N ALA A 13 12.10 11.06 3.17
CA ALA A 13 11.71 9.85 3.90
C ALA A 13 10.52 10.07 4.84
N GLY A 14 10.52 11.17 5.62
CA GLY A 14 9.43 11.49 6.54
C GLY A 14 8.10 11.72 5.82
N PHE A 15 8.13 12.50 4.74
CA PHE A 15 6.95 12.77 3.91
C PHE A 15 6.40 11.48 3.29
N ALA A 16 7.25 10.65 2.68
CA ALA A 16 6.84 9.39 2.06
C ALA A 16 6.21 8.42 3.06
N MET A 17 6.72 8.36 4.29
CA MET A 17 6.16 7.50 5.35
C MET A 17 4.79 7.99 5.83
N ILE A 18 4.59 9.31 5.94
CA ILE A 18 3.29 9.87 6.34
C ILE A 18 2.26 9.64 5.25
N GLU A 19 2.54 10.08 4.02
CA GLU A 19 1.61 9.98 2.90
C GLU A 19 1.31 8.51 2.55
N GLY A 20 2.34 7.66 2.47
CA GLY A 20 2.17 6.26 2.12
C GLY A 20 1.29 5.49 3.11
N VAL A 21 1.47 5.73 4.42
CA VAL A 21 0.63 5.12 5.45
C VAL A 21 -0.78 5.70 5.45
N LEU A 22 -0.93 7.02 5.29
CA LEU A 22 -2.25 7.66 5.21
C LEU A 22 -3.06 7.14 4.03
N MET A 23 -2.47 7.10 2.84
CA MET A 23 -3.11 6.54 1.64
C MET A 23 -3.51 5.08 1.87
N MET A 24 -2.62 4.26 2.46
CA MET A 24 -2.92 2.86 2.76
C MET A 24 -4.09 2.73 3.75
N ALA A 25 -4.10 3.53 4.83
CA ALA A 25 -5.17 3.54 5.83
C ALA A 25 -6.52 3.90 5.22
N MET A 26 -6.57 4.91 4.34
CA MET A 26 -7.78 5.29 3.63
C MET A 26 -8.29 4.17 2.71
N LEU A 27 -7.38 3.53 1.98
CA LEU A 27 -7.69 2.44 1.05
C LEU A 27 -8.23 1.21 1.78
N VAL A 28 -7.59 0.75 2.86
CA VAL A 28 -8.06 -0.42 3.63
C VAL A 28 -9.32 -0.14 4.45
N LYS A 29 -9.58 1.12 4.81
CA LYS A 29 -10.84 1.52 5.43
C LYS A 29 -12.00 1.46 4.43
N ALA A 30 -11.76 1.88 3.20
CA ALA A 30 -12.83 2.04 2.20
C ALA A 30 -13.06 0.79 1.35
N PHE A 31 -12.10 -0.13 1.23
CA PHE A 31 -12.18 -1.26 0.31
C PHE A 31 -11.71 -2.58 0.91
N LYS A 32 -12.40 -3.66 0.53
CA LYS A 32 -11.89 -5.03 0.62
C LYS A 32 -11.10 -5.34 -0.66
N PHE A 33 -9.91 -5.90 -0.50
CA PHE A 33 -9.03 -6.28 -1.61
C PHE A 33 -9.14 -7.77 -1.90
N GLU A 34 -9.27 -8.11 -3.18
CA GLU A 34 -9.25 -9.50 -3.66
C GLU A 34 -8.25 -9.65 -4.81
N PHE A 35 -7.63 -10.82 -4.91
CA PHE A 35 -6.75 -11.14 -6.03
C PHE A 35 -7.58 -11.28 -7.32
N THR A 36 -7.04 -10.78 -8.43
CA THR A 36 -7.58 -11.10 -9.77
C THR A 36 -7.10 -12.48 -10.20
N ALA A 37 -7.67 -13.03 -11.27
CA ALA A 37 -7.18 -14.27 -11.89
C ALA A 37 -5.84 -14.09 -12.63
N GLU A 38 -5.35 -12.85 -12.70
CA GLU A 38 -4.05 -12.54 -13.30
C GLU A 38 -2.92 -13.01 -12.36
N THR A 39 -1.76 -13.28 -12.95
CA THR A 39 -0.59 -13.84 -12.26
C THR A 39 -0.10 -12.94 -11.12
N HIS A 40 0.43 -13.57 -10.07
CA HIS A 40 1.09 -12.86 -8.97
C HIS A 40 2.18 -11.90 -9.48
N PRO A 41 2.34 -10.72 -8.85
CA PRO A 41 3.31 -9.73 -9.30
C PRO A 41 4.73 -10.27 -9.17
N ILE A 42 5.47 -10.27 -10.28
CA ILE A 42 6.86 -10.72 -10.35
C ILE A 42 7.77 -9.50 -10.18
N PRO A 43 8.58 -9.41 -9.11
CA PRO A 43 9.48 -8.28 -8.92
C PRO A 43 10.61 -8.33 -9.95
N VAL A 44 10.80 -7.23 -10.68
CA VAL A 44 11.90 -7.04 -11.63
C VAL A 44 12.66 -5.76 -11.29
N ALA A 45 13.99 -5.84 -11.34
CA ALA A 45 14.87 -4.72 -11.07
C ALA A 45 15.35 -4.11 -12.40
N HIS A 46 14.91 -2.88 -12.67
CA HIS A 46 15.49 -2.04 -13.71
C HIS A 46 16.27 -0.91 -13.03
N LEU A 47 15.69 0.29 -12.94
CA LEU A 47 16.19 1.40 -12.13
C LEU A 47 15.55 1.43 -10.72
N THR A 48 14.33 0.90 -10.61
CA THR A 48 13.59 0.67 -9.36
C THR A 48 13.02 -0.73 -9.40
N VAL A 49 12.73 -1.32 -8.23
CA VAL A 49 11.99 -2.60 -8.17
C VAL A 49 10.52 -2.33 -8.49
N ARG A 50 10.01 -2.99 -9.52
CA ARG A 50 8.60 -2.90 -9.96
C ARG A 50 8.06 -4.29 -10.27
N SER A 51 6.75 -4.45 -10.35
CA SER A 51 6.18 -5.66 -10.95
C SER A 51 6.46 -5.66 -12.45
N LYS A 52 6.75 -6.84 -13.02
CA LYS A 52 6.97 -7.03 -14.47
C LYS A 52 5.77 -6.55 -15.29
N ASP A 53 4.58 -7.00 -14.90
CA ASP A 53 3.36 -6.82 -15.68
C ASP A 53 2.33 -5.93 -14.96
N GLY A 54 2.62 -5.49 -13.73
CA GLY A 54 1.69 -4.70 -12.90
C GLY A 54 1.26 -5.44 -11.63
N ILE A 55 0.51 -4.74 -10.76
CA ILE A 55 -0.13 -5.33 -9.57
C ILE A 55 -1.62 -5.09 -9.74
N TYR A 56 -2.36 -6.15 -10.00
CA TYR A 56 -3.79 -6.08 -10.26
C TYR A 56 -4.58 -6.66 -9.09
N LEU A 57 -5.53 -5.87 -8.59
CA LEU A 57 -6.40 -6.22 -7.48
C LEU A 57 -7.82 -5.81 -7.82
N ARG A 58 -8.79 -6.58 -7.36
CA ARG A 58 -10.21 -6.19 -7.35
C ARG A 58 -10.48 -5.46 -6.03
N LEU A 59 -11.02 -4.25 -6.13
CA LEU A 59 -11.43 -3.44 -4.98
C LEU A 59 -12.95 -3.48 -4.85
N ILE A 60 -13.43 -3.87 -3.68
CA ILE A 60 -14.86 -3.93 -3.35
C ILE A 60 -15.11 -2.86 -2.27
N PRO A 61 -15.94 -1.84 -2.52
CA PRO A 61 -16.27 -0.83 -1.51
C PRO A 61 -16.84 -1.47 -0.25
N ILE A 62 -16.41 -1.01 0.91
CA ILE A 62 -16.99 -1.34 2.21
C ILE A 62 -17.92 -0.19 2.57
N ASP A 63 -19.19 -0.50 2.86
CA ASP A 63 -20.16 0.51 3.28
C ASP A 63 -19.66 1.22 4.54
N ALA A 64 -19.44 2.54 4.41
CA ALA A 64 -18.88 3.37 5.47
C ALA A 64 -19.81 3.54 6.68
N ASP A 65 -21.09 3.17 6.54
CA ASP A 65 -22.11 3.21 7.60
C ASP A 65 -22.14 1.94 8.46
N ALA A 66 -21.36 0.91 8.11
CA ALA A 66 -21.11 -0.21 9.00
C ALA A 66 -20.25 0.30 10.18
N THR A 67 -20.93 0.71 11.26
CA THR A 67 -20.31 1.12 12.53
C THR A 67 -19.16 0.16 12.86
N PRO A 68 -17.91 0.65 13.01
CA PRO A 68 -16.81 -0.22 13.37
C PRO A 68 -17.15 -0.87 14.71
N ALA A 69 -17.21 -2.21 14.73
CA ALA A 69 -17.44 -2.97 15.94
C ALA A 69 -16.40 -2.55 16.98
N GLN A 70 -16.83 -1.81 18.00
CA GLN A 70 -15.99 -1.44 19.13
C GLN A 70 -15.51 -2.73 19.79
N LYS A 71 -14.19 -2.91 19.84
CA LYS A 71 -13.56 -4.01 20.55
C LYS A 71 -13.89 -3.84 22.05
N PRO A 72 -14.47 -4.85 22.73
CA PRO A 72 -14.61 -4.79 24.17
C PRO A 72 -13.22 -4.78 24.81
N GLU A 73 -13.02 -3.87 25.75
CA GLU A 73 -11.83 -3.72 26.60
C GLU A 73 -11.53 -5.00 27.39
#